data_AF-A0A846RZT7-F1
#
_entry.id   AF-A0A846RZT7-F1
#
_cell.length_a   1.000
_cell.length_b   1.000
_cell.length_c   1.000
_cell.angle_alpha   90.00
_cell.angle_beta   90.00
_cell.angle_gamma   90.00
#
_symmetry.space_group_name_H-M   'P 1'
#
loop_
_entity.id
_entity.type
_entity.pdbx_description
1 polymer ?
#
loop_
_entity_poly.entity_id
_entity_poly.type
_entity_poly.pdbx_seq_one_letter_code
_entity_poly.pdbx_strand_id
1 'polypeptide(L)' 'MTQFPQWVQRAVEHAGLIDPTISARKPGEITISDSTGRTVLFTGTSLRETTPLAA' A
#
# COMPACT_ATOMS: atom_id res chain seq x y z
N MET A 1 7.30 -17.59 -2.18
CA MET A 1 6.18 -16.68 -1.84
C MET A 1 6.71 -15.70 -0.81
N THR A 2 6.93 -14.44 -1.16
CA THR A 2 7.30 -13.40 -0.20
C THR A 2 6.07 -13.12 0.66
N GLN A 3 5.99 -13.79 1.80
CA GLN A 3 4.90 -13.62 2.74
C GLN A 3 5.14 -12.28 3.45
N PHE A 4 4.39 -11.25 3.07
CA PHE A 4 4.50 -9.95 3.74
C PHE A 4 4.12 -10.10 5.22
N PRO A 5 4.76 -9.33 6.13
CA PRO A 5 4.40 -9.32 7.54
C PRO A 5 2.91 -9.06 7.76
N GLN A 6 2.35 -9.55 8.87
CA GLN A 6 0.92 -9.43 9.17
C GLN A 6 0.43 -7.97 9.22
N TRP A 7 1.29 -7.04 9.65
CA TRP A 7 0.96 -5.61 9.64
C TRP A 7 0.75 -5.04 8.23
N VAL A 8 1.43 -5.59 7.22
CA VAL A 8 1.25 -5.21 5.81
C VAL A 8 -0.10 -5.71 5.30
N GLN A 9 -0.47 -6.94 5.67
CA GLN A 9 -1.76 -7.53 5.28
C GLN A 9 -2.92 -6.68 5.84
N ARG A 10 -2.84 -6.28 7.11
CA ARG A 10 -3.81 -5.36 7.72
C ARG A 10 -3.90 -4.02 6.99
N ALA A 11 -2.77 -3.48 6.53
CA ALA A 11 -2.76 -2.22 5.78
C ALA A 11 -3.47 -2.37 4.43
N VAL A 12 -3.31 -3.50 3.75
CA VAL A 12 -4.02 -3.82 2.50
C VAL A 12 -5.52 -3.95 2.73
N GLU A 13 -5.93 -4.68 3.77
CA GLU A 13 -7.34 -4.81 4.17
C GLU A 13 -7.96 -3.45 4.51
N HIS A 14 -7.22 -2.60 5.23
CA HIS A 14 -7.71 -1.28 5.64
C HIS A 14 -7.77 -0.27 4.49
N ALA A 15 -6.91 -0.41 3.48
CA ALA A 15 -6.86 0.50 2.34
C ALA A 15 -8.09 0.38 1.42
N GLY A 16 -8.82 -0.76 1.46
CA GLY A 16 -10.03 -0.96 0.66
C GLY A 16 -9.79 -0.88 -0.85
N LEU A 17 -8.63 -1.37 -1.30
CA LEU A 17 -8.16 -1.28 -2.68
C LEU A 17 -8.60 -2.48 -3.52
N ILE A 18 -8.81 -2.27 -4.83
CA ILE A 18 -9.21 -3.31 -5.78
C ILE A 18 -7.97 -3.93 -6.44
N ASP A 19 -7.80 -5.24 -6.32
CA ASP A 19 -6.62 -5.98 -6.81
C ASP A 19 -5.29 -5.35 -6.34
N PRO A 20 -5.06 -5.28 -5.01
CA PRO A 20 -3.95 -4.53 -4.45
C PRO A 20 -2.59 -5.17 -4.80
N THR A 21 -1.67 -4.32 -5.25
CA THR A 21 -0.27 -4.66 -5.48
C THR A 21 0.59 -3.99 -4.43
N ILE A 22 1.43 -4.79 -3.75
CA ILE A 22 2.29 -4.33 -2.66
C ILE A 22 3.72 -4.15 -3.20
N SER A 23 4.29 -2.97 -2.97
CA SER A 23 5.67 -2.62 -3.30
C SER A 23 6.38 -2.06 -2.07
N ALA A 24 7.44 -2.73 -1.62
CA ALA A 24 8.30 -2.23 -0.54
C ALA A 24 9.47 -1.46 -1.16
N ARG A 25 9.47 -0.11 -1.05
CA ARG A 25 10.58 0.72 -1.55
C ARG A 25 11.69 0.88 -0.52
N LYS A 26 11.35 0.90 0.77
CA LYS A 26 12.31 1.04 1.89
C LYS A 26 11.84 0.23 3.10
N PRO A 27 12.75 -0.15 4.02
CA PRO A 27 12.36 -0.77 5.28
C PRO A 27 11.35 0.11 6.02
N GLY A 28 10.16 -0.44 6.32
CA GLY A 28 9.10 0.27 7.02
C GLY A 28 8.19 1.15 6.13
N GLU A 29 8.51 1.34 4.84
CA GLU A 29 7.65 2.05 3.88
C GLU A 29 7.12 1.09 2.83
N ILE A 30 5.80 0.88 2.87
CA ILE A 30 5.08 0.04 1.93
C ILE A 30 4.18 0.91 1.07
N THR A 31 4.37 0.83 -0.23
CA THR A 31 3.43 1.39 -1.20
C THR A 31 2.44 0.31 -1.59
N ILE A 32 1.15 0.60 -1.50
CA ILE A 32 0.07 -0.26 -1.97
C ILE A 32 -0.64 0.49 -3.09
N SER A 33 -0.64 -0.09 -4.28
CA SER A 33 -1.31 0.48 -5.45
C SER A 33 -2.43 -0.46 -5.91
N ASP A 34 -3.45 0.09 -6.52
CA ASP A 34 -4.60 -0.68 -7.01
C ASP A 34 -4.77 -0.55 -8.53
N SER A 35 -5.64 -1.37 -9.12
CA SER A 35 -5.88 -1.38 -10.57
C SER A 35 -6.59 -0.11 -11.08
N THR A 36 -7.14 0.71 -10.19
CA THR A 36 -7.79 1.99 -10.51
C THR A 36 -6.80 3.17 -10.54
N GLY A 37 -5.55 2.93 -10.16
CA GLY A 37 -4.50 3.95 -10.09
C GLY A 37 -4.38 4.61 -8.72
N ARG A 38 -5.16 4.18 -7.71
CA ARG A 38 -5.00 4.67 -6.35
C ARG A 38 -3.70 4.14 -5.78
N THR A 39 -2.99 5.01 -5.07
CA THR A 39 -1.73 4.65 -4.42
C THR A 39 -1.76 5.11 -2.98
N VAL A 40 -1.37 4.24 -2.07
CA VAL A 40 -1.36 4.47 -0.64
C VAL A 40 0.03 4.15 -0.11
N LEU A 41 0.60 5.05 0.69
CA LEU A 41 1.81 4.82 1.45
C LEU A 41 1.45 4.41 2.88
N PHE A 42 2.00 3.29 3.33
CA PHE A 42 1.90 2.79 4.69
C PHE A 42 3.27 2.76 5.36
N THR A 43 3.43 3.47 6.47
CA THR A 43 4.70 3.63 7.21
C THR A 43 4.80 2.76 8.47
N GLY A 44 3.97 1.72 8.59
CA GLY A 44 3.86 0.89 9.78
C GLY A 44 2.88 1.42 10.84
N THR A 45 2.70 2.74 10.90
CA THR A 45 1.79 3.41 11.86
C THR A 45 0.78 4.35 11.21
N SER A 46 0.98 4.73 9.96
CA SER A 46 0.12 5.69 9.27
C SER A 46 -0.12 5.26 7.84
N LEU A 47 -1.33 5.51 7.36
CA LEU A 47 -1.79 5.21 6.02
C LEU A 47 -2.12 6.55 5.34
N ARG A 48 -1.43 6.87 4.24
CA ARG A 48 -1.58 8.13 3.51
C ARG A 48 -1.86 7.84 2.05
N GLU A 49 -2.95 8.37 1.51
CA GLU A 49 -3.17 8.34 0.08
C GLU A 49 -2.17 9.26 -0.63
N THR A 50 -1.43 8.69 -1.58
CA THR A 50 -0.42 9.36 -2.40
C THR A 50 -0.70 9.18 -3.89
N THR A 51 -1.95 8.88 -4.24
CA THR A 51 -2.45 8.85 -5.61
C THR A 51 -1.93 10.09 -6.35
N PRO A 52 -1.11 9.94 -7.39
CA PRO A 52 -0.69 11.10 -8.18
C PRO A 52 -1.95 11.69 -8.79
N LEU A 53 -2.23 12.97 -8.52
CA LEU A 53 -3.12 13.71 -9.40
C LEU A 53 -2.47 13.65 -10.77
N ALA A 54 -3.14 12.99 -11.72
CA ALA A 54 -2.73 13.01 -13.11
C ALA A 54 -2.48 14.48 -13.50
N ALA A 55 -1.25 14.75 -13.95
CA ALA A 55 -0.80 16.06 -14.39
C ALA A 55 -1.45 16.46 -15.71
#